data_AF-A0A6A5K7M8-F1
#
_entry.id   AF-A0A6A5K7M8-F1
#
_cell.length_a   1.000
_cell.length_b   1.000
_cell.length_c   1.000
_cell.angle_alpha   90.00
_cell.angle_beta   90.00
_cell.angle_gamma   90.00
#
_symmetry.space_group_name_H-M   'P 1'
#
loop_
_entity.id
_entity.type
_entity.pdbx_description
1 polymer ?
#
loop_
_entity_poly.entity_id
_entity_poly.type
_entity_poly.pdbx_seq_one_letter_code
_entity_poly.pdbx_strand_id
1 'polypeptide(L)'
;MLKVLHSFGLNPRERGLADSRGDLAVEIFGQTLNNPIGTSAGIDKGAEVPTPLFELGPAVVEVGAVTLLPQEGNPKPRVFRLPSQNALINRYGFNSEGAELVASRLRQRVREFAYQSGLGIDEEAEQRVLNGEAGVPPGSLLKGRLMAVQVAKNKTTSESDIDAVVRDYATAVGHVGKYADILVVNVSSPNTPGLRTLQNVEPLTRLLSGVVGAVQNIDRKTKPAIMVKVSPDEDSEEQISGICEAVWDSGVDGVIVGNTTKMRPDPLPKGYLLPASEAQLLLEQGGYSGPQMFERTLALVSKYRKALDEGPKHVDPPRDEKPVAGQTTGDEPSSSILEKLNPSTSTSSHSPETTTKVDLDQPVPTPLSSNIDDLTESAPTPTLQSMPNTAPAPNAPRKVIFATGGITNGRQAREILDAGASVAQVYTAMIYGGAGTISRIKMEMRDGAARQKTLTKS
;
A
#
# COMPACT_ATOMS: atom_id res chain seq x y z
N MET A 1 -5.16 14.95 20.36
CA MET A 1 -5.75 16.25 19.95
C MET A 1 -7.03 16.06 19.14
N LEU A 2 -7.01 15.37 17.98
CA LEU A 2 -8.23 15.20 17.15
C LEU A 2 -9.41 14.56 17.89
N LYS A 3 -9.17 13.49 18.67
CA LYS A 3 -10.16 12.83 19.55
C LYS A 3 -10.87 13.82 20.50
N VAL A 4 -10.09 14.67 21.16
CA VAL A 4 -10.59 15.68 22.12
C VAL A 4 -11.38 16.75 21.39
N LEU A 5 -10.87 17.28 20.28
CA LEU A 5 -11.60 18.28 19.50
C LEU A 5 -12.94 17.72 19.01
N HIS A 6 -12.98 16.46 18.59
CA HIS A 6 -14.21 15.80 18.14
C HIS A 6 -15.23 15.65 19.27
N SER A 7 -14.83 15.29 20.49
CA SER A 7 -15.77 15.19 21.62
C SER A 7 -16.41 16.52 22.01
N PHE A 8 -15.80 17.65 21.66
CA PHE A 8 -16.38 18.99 21.83
C PHE A 8 -17.03 19.55 20.55
N GLY A 9 -17.07 18.78 19.45
CA GLY A 9 -17.57 19.25 18.16
C GLY A 9 -16.68 20.28 17.44
N LEU A 10 -15.45 20.48 17.90
CA LEU A 10 -14.48 21.46 17.42
C LEU A 10 -13.44 20.87 16.46
N ASN A 11 -13.59 19.62 16.04
CA ASN A 11 -12.65 19.01 15.10
C ASN A 11 -12.75 19.64 13.71
N PRO A 12 -11.62 19.77 12.99
CA PRO A 12 -11.64 20.08 11.58
C PRO A 12 -12.48 19.05 10.81
N ARG A 13 -13.25 19.54 9.85
CA ARG A 13 -14.07 18.73 8.93
C ARG A 13 -14.15 19.42 7.58
N GLU A 14 -14.34 18.65 6.52
CA GLU A 14 -14.55 19.17 5.18
C GLU A 14 -15.84 20.01 5.14
N ARG A 15 -15.76 21.19 4.50
CA ARG A 15 -16.89 22.13 4.42
C ARG A 15 -17.79 21.78 3.23
N GLY A 16 -19.09 21.69 3.49
CA GLY A 16 -20.10 21.46 2.46
C GLY A 16 -20.14 20.02 1.95
N LEU A 17 -20.88 19.81 0.86
CA LEU A 17 -21.12 18.48 0.27
C LEU A 17 -20.60 18.42 -1.17
N ALA A 18 -19.33 18.82 -1.39
CA ALA A 18 -18.75 18.93 -2.73
C ALA A 18 -18.82 17.63 -3.56
N ASP A 19 -18.77 16.47 -2.88
CA ASP A 19 -18.83 15.15 -3.49
C ASP A 19 -20.25 14.69 -3.86
N SER A 20 -21.30 15.41 -3.43
CA SER A 20 -22.68 15.13 -3.86
C SER A 20 -22.90 15.28 -5.38
N ARG A 21 -21.96 15.96 -6.07
CA ARG A 21 -21.91 16.06 -7.54
C ARG A 21 -21.68 14.71 -8.23
N GLY A 22 -21.11 13.72 -7.54
CA GLY A 22 -20.76 12.42 -8.10
C GLY A 22 -19.62 12.43 -9.12
N ASP A 23 -18.95 13.58 -9.32
CA ASP A 23 -17.91 13.79 -10.32
C ASP A 23 -16.59 13.05 -10.03
N LEU A 24 -16.41 12.59 -8.79
CA LEU A 24 -15.30 11.76 -8.34
C LEU A 24 -15.74 10.36 -7.91
N ALA A 25 -17.01 9.98 -8.11
CA ALA A 25 -17.52 8.71 -7.60
C ALA A 25 -16.83 7.52 -8.27
N VAL A 26 -16.54 6.47 -7.49
CA VAL A 26 -15.93 5.21 -7.98
C VAL A 26 -16.61 4.01 -7.36
N GLU A 27 -16.68 2.89 -8.09
CA GLU A 27 -17.25 1.64 -7.59
C GLU A 27 -16.15 0.68 -7.14
N ILE A 28 -16.24 0.22 -5.89
CA ILE A 28 -15.25 -0.67 -5.27
C ILE A 28 -15.98 -1.70 -4.42
N PHE A 29 -15.71 -2.99 -4.63
CA PHE A 29 -16.35 -4.10 -3.89
C PHE A 29 -17.89 -4.01 -3.87
N GLY A 30 -18.50 -3.57 -4.98
CA GLY A 30 -19.96 -3.38 -5.10
C GLY A 30 -20.51 -2.18 -4.34
N GLN A 31 -19.64 -1.26 -3.86
CA GLN A 31 -20.01 -0.03 -3.16
C GLN A 31 -19.61 1.18 -4.00
N THR A 32 -20.52 2.13 -4.20
CA THR A 32 -20.21 3.41 -4.83
C THR A 32 -19.64 4.38 -3.79
N LEU A 33 -18.35 4.69 -3.86
CA LEU A 33 -17.68 5.66 -3.01
C LEU A 33 -17.84 7.08 -3.54
N ASN A 34 -17.88 8.04 -2.61
CA ASN A 34 -18.06 9.46 -2.95
C ASN A 34 -16.86 10.07 -3.67
N ASN A 35 -15.66 9.53 -3.44
CA ASN A 35 -14.41 9.95 -4.07
C ASN A 35 -13.38 8.81 -3.99
N PRO A 36 -12.27 8.83 -4.77
CA PRO A 36 -11.29 7.77 -4.79
C PRO A 36 -10.11 8.05 -3.84
N ILE A 37 -10.28 8.90 -2.81
CA ILE A 37 -9.20 9.28 -1.91
C ILE A 37 -9.36 8.55 -0.57
N GLY A 38 -8.25 7.99 -0.08
CA GLY A 38 -8.18 7.33 1.21
C GLY A 38 -7.08 7.85 2.13
N THR A 39 -7.18 7.56 3.43
CA THR A 39 -6.06 7.70 4.36
C THR A 39 -5.39 6.35 4.57
N SER A 40 -4.06 6.27 4.44
CA SER A 40 -3.31 5.04 4.69
C SER A 40 -3.22 4.72 6.19
N ALA A 41 -3.03 3.44 6.53
CA ALA A 41 -2.76 2.98 7.89
C ALA A 41 -1.61 3.74 8.57
N GLY A 42 -1.66 3.73 9.90
CA GLY A 42 -0.64 4.28 10.78
C GLY A 42 -0.95 5.67 11.32
N ILE A 43 -1.97 6.36 10.79
CA ILE A 43 -2.48 7.64 11.35
C ILE A 43 -3.28 7.32 12.62
N ASP A 44 -4.21 6.37 12.53
CA ASP A 44 -5.02 5.87 13.65
C ASP A 44 -4.77 4.37 13.84
N LYS A 45 -3.76 4.04 14.66
CA LYS A 45 -3.36 2.64 14.88
C LYS A 45 -4.35 1.85 15.73
N GLY A 46 -5.04 2.54 16.65
CA GLY A 46 -5.90 1.92 17.68
C GLY A 46 -7.39 2.05 17.40
N ALA A 47 -7.77 2.52 16.21
CA ALA A 47 -9.14 2.87 15.83
C ALA A 47 -9.80 3.86 16.83
N GLU A 48 -9.04 4.85 17.30
CA GLU A 48 -9.53 5.85 18.26
C GLU A 48 -10.34 6.98 17.62
N VAL A 49 -10.07 7.27 16.34
CA VAL A 49 -10.58 8.44 15.63
C VAL A 49 -11.03 8.15 14.18
N PRO A 50 -11.66 6.99 13.83
CA PRO A 50 -12.10 6.76 12.45
C PRO A 50 -13.12 7.81 11.97
N THR A 51 -14.12 8.14 12.81
CA THR A 51 -15.17 9.11 12.48
C THR A 51 -14.59 10.49 12.14
N PRO A 52 -13.80 11.16 13.01
CA PRO A 52 -13.22 12.45 12.64
C PRO A 52 -12.20 12.37 11.49
N LEU A 53 -11.56 11.23 11.23
CA LEU A 53 -10.74 11.06 10.03
C LEU A 53 -11.59 11.05 8.74
N PHE A 54 -12.72 10.36 8.76
CA PHE A 54 -13.69 10.42 7.66
C PHE A 54 -14.24 11.84 7.47
N GLU A 55 -14.44 12.61 8.53
CA GLU A 55 -14.89 14.00 8.44
C GLU A 55 -13.89 14.93 7.72
N LEU A 56 -12.62 14.54 7.57
CA LEU A 56 -11.65 15.29 6.75
C LEU A 56 -11.89 15.16 5.24
N GLY A 57 -12.88 14.39 4.81
CA GLY A 57 -13.28 14.22 3.41
C GLY A 57 -12.86 12.96 2.65
N PRO A 58 -12.02 12.02 3.13
CA PRO A 58 -11.69 10.81 2.37
C PRO A 58 -12.89 9.86 2.34
N ALA A 59 -13.01 9.07 1.27
CA ALA A 59 -14.00 8.00 1.21
C ALA A 59 -13.50 6.69 1.83
N VAL A 60 -12.18 6.50 1.95
CA VAL A 60 -11.58 5.33 2.62
C VAL A 60 -10.74 5.76 3.81
N VAL A 61 -10.94 5.13 4.96
CA VAL A 61 -10.04 5.29 6.13
C VAL A 61 -9.48 3.94 6.50
N GLU A 62 -8.15 3.80 6.44
CA GLU A 62 -7.44 2.60 6.91
C GLU A 62 -6.89 2.83 8.33
N VAL A 63 -7.37 2.07 9.30
CA VAL A 63 -6.86 2.04 10.68
C VAL A 63 -5.87 0.89 10.88
N GLY A 64 -5.08 0.93 11.96
CA GLY A 64 -4.03 -0.06 12.24
C GLY A 64 -2.64 0.40 11.80
N ALA A 65 -1.65 -0.49 11.67
CA ALA A 65 -1.75 -1.94 11.83
C ALA A 65 -2.02 -2.39 13.27
N VAL A 66 -2.96 -3.32 13.42
CA VAL A 66 -3.33 -3.99 14.66
C VAL A 66 -2.62 -5.34 14.72
N THR A 67 -1.95 -5.62 15.82
CA THR A 67 -1.39 -6.96 16.12
C THR A 67 -2.34 -7.74 17.01
N LEU A 68 -2.24 -9.08 17.03
CA LEU A 68 -3.06 -9.92 17.92
C LEU A 68 -2.88 -9.50 19.38
N LEU A 69 -1.66 -9.61 19.89
CA LEU A 69 -1.31 -9.19 21.24
C LEU A 69 -0.79 -7.74 21.27
N PRO A 70 -0.93 -7.03 22.42
CA PRO A 70 -0.34 -5.72 22.59
C PRO A 70 1.19 -5.74 22.46
N GLN A 71 1.76 -4.66 21.92
CA GLN A 71 3.21 -4.45 21.89
C GLN A 71 3.57 -2.96 21.77
N GLU A 72 4.63 -2.54 22.45
CA GLU A 72 5.09 -1.15 22.48
C GLU A 72 5.67 -0.64 21.15
N GLY A 73 6.11 -1.55 20.29
CA GLY A 73 6.92 -1.27 19.10
C GLY A 73 8.41 -1.05 19.42
N ASN A 74 9.17 -0.47 18.49
CA ASN A 74 10.61 -0.21 18.70
C ASN A 74 10.86 1.01 19.61
N PRO A 75 12.02 1.12 20.28
CA PRO A 75 12.36 2.24 21.16
C PRO A 75 12.27 3.62 20.49
N LYS A 76 11.93 4.65 21.27
CA LYS A 76 11.92 6.06 20.83
C LYS A 76 13.35 6.66 20.91
N PRO A 77 13.70 7.66 20.06
CA PRO A 77 12.93 8.22 18.95
C PRO A 77 12.82 7.25 17.75
N ARG A 78 11.67 7.28 17.08
CA ARG A 78 11.31 6.31 16.02
C ARG A 78 10.54 6.90 14.85
N VAL A 79 10.45 8.22 14.79
CA VAL A 79 9.89 8.98 13.67
C VAL A 79 10.69 10.28 13.57
N PHE A 80 11.10 10.59 12.35
CA PHE A 80 11.97 11.70 12.01
C PHE A 80 11.34 12.43 10.84
N ARG A 81 11.26 13.76 10.94
CA ARG A 81 10.76 14.61 9.87
C ARG A 81 11.94 15.19 9.12
N LEU A 82 11.81 15.28 7.81
CA LEU A 82 12.67 16.04 6.92
C LEU A 82 11.82 17.16 6.32
N PRO A 83 11.61 18.28 7.06
CA PRO A 83 10.76 19.38 6.60
C PRO A 83 11.15 19.93 5.25
N SER A 84 12.46 20.04 4.95
CA SER A 84 12.90 20.53 3.63
C SER A 84 12.41 19.66 2.46
N GLN A 85 12.07 18.40 2.73
CA GLN A 85 11.69 17.40 1.75
C GLN A 85 10.22 16.96 1.83
N ASN A 86 9.46 17.51 2.78
CA ASN A 86 8.12 17.00 3.14
C ASN A 86 8.10 15.47 3.31
N ALA A 87 9.14 14.92 3.95
CA ALA A 87 9.36 13.48 4.05
C ALA A 87 9.55 13.01 5.50
N LEU A 88 9.29 11.72 5.74
CA LEU A 88 9.39 11.08 7.03
C LEU A 88 10.28 9.86 6.93
N ILE A 89 11.05 9.59 7.99
CA ILE A 89 11.64 8.28 8.25
C ILE A 89 11.01 7.75 9.53
N ASN A 90 10.55 6.50 9.54
CA ASN A 90 10.00 5.90 10.74
C ASN A 90 10.42 4.44 10.91
N ARG A 91 10.51 4.03 12.17
CA ARG A 91 10.83 2.68 12.60
C ARG A 91 9.91 2.20 13.72
N TYR A 92 8.60 2.43 13.61
CA TYR A 92 7.66 2.13 14.69
C TYR A 92 7.65 0.65 15.14
N GLY A 93 7.76 -0.31 14.22
CA GLY A 93 7.72 -1.75 14.53
C GLY A 93 6.38 -2.21 15.10
N PHE A 94 5.26 -1.79 14.48
CA PHE A 94 3.89 -2.12 14.87
C PHE A 94 3.57 -1.91 16.36
N ASN A 95 3.75 -0.70 16.88
CA ASN A 95 3.17 -0.38 18.19
C ASN A 95 1.63 -0.47 18.13
N SER A 96 1.05 -1.31 18.99
CA SER A 96 -0.35 -1.73 18.93
C SER A 96 -0.84 -2.09 20.33
N GLU A 97 -2.09 -1.78 20.62
CA GLU A 97 -2.75 -2.08 21.89
C GLU A 97 -3.41 -3.47 21.91
N GLY A 98 -3.23 -4.25 20.83
CA GLY A 98 -3.81 -5.59 20.68
C GLY A 98 -5.20 -5.59 20.03
N ALA A 99 -5.52 -6.69 19.37
CA ALA A 99 -6.73 -6.82 18.57
C ALA A 99 -8.01 -6.76 19.40
N GLU A 100 -7.99 -7.28 20.62
CA GLU A 100 -9.15 -7.28 21.51
C GLU A 100 -9.57 -5.86 21.95
N LEU A 101 -8.60 -5.02 22.36
CA LEU A 101 -8.88 -3.64 22.76
C LEU A 101 -9.31 -2.78 21.56
N VAL A 102 -8.72 -2.99 20.39
CA VAL A 102 -9.19 -2.31 19.17
C VAL A 102 -10.61 -2.75 18.80
N ALA A 103 -10.90 -4.06 18.91
CA ALA A 103 -12.24 -4.60 18.66
C ALA A 103 -13.29 -4.04 19.61
N SER A 104 -12.97 -3.83 20.90
CA SER A 104 -13.92 -3.24 21.85
C SER A 104 -14.27 -1.79 21.53
N ARG A 105 -13.30 -0.98 21.06
CA ARG A 105 -13.55 0.38 20.58
C ARG A 105 -14.41 0.41 19.32
N LEU A 106 -14.10 -0.46 18.36
CA LEU A 106 -14.88 -0.58 17.14
C LEU A 106 -16.32 -1.06 17.44
N ARG A 107 -16.48 -1.99 18.38
CA ARG A 107 -17.79 -2.42 18.91
C ARG A 107 -18.58 -1.26 19.48
N GLN A 108 -17.94 -0.48 20.36
CA GLN A 108 -18.57 0.69 20.97
C GLN A 108 -19.03 1.68 19.90
N ARG A 109 -18.19 1.96 18.90
CA ARG A 109 -18.55 2.84 17.78
C ARG A 109 -19.79 2.37 17.02
N VAL A 110 -19.92 1.05 16.75
CA VAL A 110 -21.11 0.47 16.10
C VAL A 110 -22.34 0.61 16.99
N ARG A 111 -22.23 0.34 18.29
CA ARG A 111 -23.35 0.44 19.25
C ARG A 111 -23.83 1.88 19.44
N GLU A 112 -22.90 2.83 19.51
CA GLU A 112 -23.24 4.26 19.58
C GLU A 112 -23.97 4.71 18.32
N PHE A 113 -23.55 4.25 17.15
CA PHE A 113 -24.25 4.50 15.89
C PHE A 113 -25.64 3.84 15.84
N ALA A 114 -25.76 2.60 16.32
CA ALA A 114 -27.05 1.91 16.40
C ALA A 114 -28.05 2.70 17.25
N TYR A 115 -27.60 3.19 18.41
CA TYR A 115 -28.40 4.03 19.30
C TYR A 115 -28.83 5.34 18.63
N GLN A 116 -27.88 6.07 18.04
CA GLN A 116 -28.16 7.34 17.34
C GLN A 116 -29.09 7.17 16.13
N SER A 117 -29.06 6.00 15.50
CA SER A 117 -29.92 5.64 14.37
C SER A 117 -31.28 5.07 14.78
N GLY A 118 -31.57 4.97 16.08
CA GLY A 118 -32.83 4.44 16.60
C GLY A 118 -32.99 2.92 16.50
N LEU A 119 -31.89 2.16 16.34
CA LEU A 119 -31.91 0.70 16.21
C LEU A 119 -31.87 -0.04 17.56
N GLY A 120 -31.45 0.64 18.64
CA GLY A 120 -31.37 0.08 19.99
C GLY A 120 -29.97 0.23 20.61
N ILE A 121 -29.76 -0.41 21.78
CA ILE A 121 -28.49 -0.36 22.56
C ILE A 121 -27.94 -1.73 22.93
N ASP A 122 -28.68 -2.79 22.64
CA ASP A 122 -28.35 -4.16 23.00
C ASP A 122 -27.49 -4.84 21.92
N GLU A 123 -27.22 -6.12 22.14
CA GLU A 123 -26.45 -6.94 21.19
C GLU A 123 -27.22 -7.19 19.88
N GLU A 124 -28.55 -7.21 19.93
CA GLU A 124 -29.36 -7.29 18.73
C GLU A 124 -29.17 -6.03 17.87
N ALA A 125 -29.22 -4.84 18.45
CA ALA A 125 -28.97 -3.58 17.74
C ALA A 125 -27.58 -3.54 17.07
N GLU A 126 -26.54 -4.06 17.72
CA GLU A 126 -25.22 -4.25 17.10
C GLU A 126 -25.31 -5.15 15.87
N GLN A 127 -25.93 -6.33 15.99
CA GLN A 127 -26.07 -7.28 14.89
C GLN A 127 -26.88 -6.72 13.72
N ARG A 128 -27.94 -5.95 13.98
CA ARG A 128 -28.74 -5.28 12.96
C ARG A 128 -27.89 -4.33 12.12
N VAL A 129 -27.00 -3.54 12.75
CA VAL A 129 -26.05 -2.68 12.02
C VAL A 129 -25.05 -3.52 11.24
N LEU A 130 -24.42 -4.51 11.87
CA LEU A 130 -23.41 -5.38 11.24
C LEU A 130 -23.94 -6.16 10.02
N ASN A 131 -25.25 -6.44 10.00
CA ASN A 131 -25.96 -7.15 8.93
C ASN A 131 -26.64 -6.22 7.91
N GLY A 132 -26.40 -4.91 8.01
CA GLY A 132 -26.72 -3.94 6.96
C GLY A 132 -28.09 -3.27 7.06
N GLU A 133 -28.84 -3.46 8.15
CA GLU A 133 -30.15 -2.80 8.32
C GLU A 133 -30.07 -1.27 8.33
N ALA A 134 -28.92 -0.72 8.70
CA ALA A 134 -28.67 0.71 8.68
C ALA A 134 -28.50 1.31 7.27
N GLY A 135 -28.42 0.49 6.21
CA GLY A 135 -28.25 0.96 4.83
C GLY A 135 -26.90 1.63 4.54
N VAL A 136 -25.90 1.40 5.39
CA VAL A 136 -24.52 1.88 5.23
C VAL A 136 -23.53 0.73 5.46
N PRO A 137 -22.31 0.80 4.90
CA PRO A 137 -21.26 -0.17 5.21
C PRO A 137 -20.98 -0.17 6.73
N PRO A 138 -21.00 -1.34 7.39
CA PRO A 138 -20.94 -1.41 8.86
C PRO A 138 -19.57 -1.08 9.45
N GLY A 139 -18.50 -1.07 8.65
CA GLY A 139 -17.21 -0.57 9.09
C GLY A 139 -17.18 0.97 9.12
N SER A 140 -17.48 1.62 8.00
CA SER A 140 -17.46 3.08 7.90
C SER A 140 -18.60 3.75 8.64
N LEU A 141 -19.76 3.09 8.74
CA LEU A 141 -21.03 3.62 9.24
C LEU A 141 -21.51 4.86 8.45
N LEU A 142 -21.02 5.02 7.22
CA LEU A 142 -21.26 6.19 6.39
C LEU A 142 -21.50 5.77 4.94
N LYS A 143 -22.57 6.29 4.33
CA LYS A 143 -22.87 6.05 2.91
C LYS A 143 -21.73 6.54 2.02
N GLY A 144 -21.35 5.70 1.05
CA GLY A 144 -20.29 6.00 0.07
C GLY A 144 -18.90 6.11 0.66
N ARG A 145 -18.65 5.44 1.79
CA ARG A 145 -17.35 5.36 2.46
C ARG A 145 -17.09 3.94 2.95
N LEU A 146 -15.82 3.56 3.03
CA LEU A 146 -15.39 2.25 3.55
C LEU A 146 -14.30 2.42 4.59
N MET A 147 -14.37 1.63 5.67
CA MET A 147 -13.30 1.54 6.65
C MET A 147 -12.51 0.27 6.44
N ALA A 148 -11.19 0.43 6.26
CA ALA A 148 -10.25 -0.66 6.23
C ALA A 148 -9.62 -0.86 7.61
N VAL A 149 -9.49 -2.10 8.07
CA VAL A 149 -8.77 -2.45 9.30
C VAL A 149 -7.56 -3.29 8.92
N GLN A 150 -6.36 -2.75 9.16
CA GLN A 150 -5.11 -3.44 8.88
C GLN A 150 -4.66 -4.29 10.05
N VAL A 151 -4.31 -5.54 9.77
CA VAL A 151 -3.74 -6.50 10.72
C VAL A 151 -2.30 -6.85 10.36
N ALA A 152 -1.51 -7.23 11.37
CA ALA A 152 -0.13 -7.66 11.24
C ALA A 152 0.24 -8.73 12.29
N LYS A 153 1.32 -9.49 12.06
CA LYS A 153 1.87 -10.41 13.07
C LYS A 153 2.48 -9.65 14.25
N ASN A 154 2.52 -10.30 15.40
CA ASN A 154 3.30 -9.82 16.53
C ASN A 154 4.81 -9.89 16.23
N LYS A 155 5.59 -9.01 16.89
CA LYS A 155 7.06 -8.97 16.73
C LYS A 155 7.73 -10.27 17.17
N THR A 156 7.18 -10.91 18.20
CA THR A 156 7.70 -12.15 18.81
C THR A 156 7.41 -13.41 17.99
N THR A 157 6.45 -13.34 17.08
CA THR A 157 6.10 -14.44 16.19
C THR A 157 7.15 -14.53 15.08
N SER A 158 7.89 -15.64 15.03
CA SER A 158 8.91 -15.86 13.99
C SER A 158 8.26 -15.98 12.62
N GLU A 159 8.80 -15.28 11.63
CA GLU A 159 8.40 -15.42 10.22
C GLU A 159 8.71 -16.81 9.64
N SER A 160 9.62 -17.57 10.25
CA SER A 160 9.93 -18.94 9.85
C SER A 160 8.86 -19.95 10.28
N ASP A 161 8.03 -19.60 11.25
CA ASP A 161 6.88 -20.41 11.70
C ASP A 161 5.62 -19.87 11.02
N ILE A 162 5.42 -20.27 9.77
CA ILE A 162 4.29 -19.80 8.96
C ILE A 162 2.93 -20.12 9.61
N ASP A 163 2.82 -21.22 10.36
CA ASP A 163 1.58 -21.57 11.05
C ASP A 163 1.31 -20.62 12.22
N ALA A 164 2.34 -20.20 12.96
CA ALA A 164 2.20 -19.15 13.97
C ALA A 164 1.84 -17.79 13.36
N VAL A 165 2.45 -17.44 12.22
CA VAL A 165 2.10 -16.23 11.49
C VAL A 165 0.63 -16.28 11.07
N VAL A 166 0.18 -17.36 10.42
CA VAL A 166 -1.23 -17.54 10.04
C VAL A 166 -2.16 -17.41 11.25
N ARG A 167 -1.81 -18.03 12.39
CA ARG A 167 -2.60 -17.93 13.64
C ARG A 167 -2.71 -16.48 14.12
N ASP A 168 -1.62 -15.72 14.17
CA ASP A 168 -1.65 -14.31 14.58
C ASP A 168 -2.65 -13.51 13.74
N TYR A 169 -2.56 -13.62 12.41
CA TYR A 169 -3.45 -12.90 11.50
C TYR A 169 -4.89 -13.38 11.62
N ALA A 170 -5.13 -14.69 11.56
CA ALA A 170 -6.47 -15.27 11.61
C ALA A 170 -7.20 -14.94 12.93
N THR A 171 -6.51 -15.04 14.06
CA THR A 171 -7.10 -14.69 15.37
C THR A 171 -7.33 -13.18 15.48
N ALA A 172 -6.40 -12.33 15.02
CA ALA A 172 -6.63 -10.88 14.99
C ALA A 172 -7.87 -10.54 14.13
N VAL A 173 -8.02 -11.17 12.95
CA VAL A 173 -9.20 -11.04 12.08
C VAL A 173 -10.47 -11.47 12.81
N GLY A 174 -10.44 -12.53 13.60
CA GLY A 174 -11.58 -12.96 14.43
C GLY A 174 -12.07 -11.89 15.42
N HIS A 175 -11.16 -11.04 15.93
CA HIS A 175 -11.52 -9.93 16.81
C HIS A 175 -12.07 -8.71 16.06
N VAL A 176 -11.33 -8.23 15.05
CA VAL A 176 -11.62 -6.93 14.43
C VAL A 176 -12.43 -7.00 13.14
N GLY A 177 -12.47 -8.16 12.49
CA GLY A 177 -12.97 -8.30 11.13
C GLY A 177 -14.46 -8.00 10.98
N LYS A 178 -15.28 -8.27 12.00
CA LYS A 178 -16.70 -7.91 11.97
C LYS A 178 -16.94 -6.40 11.93
N TYR A 179 -15.98 -5.57 12.29
CA TYR A 179 -16.13 -4.11 12.26
C TYR A 179 -15.42 -3.44 11.09
N ALA A 180 -14.97 -4.22 10.11
CA ALA A 180 -14.30 -3.72 8.92
C ALA A 180 -15.22 -3.82 7.70
N ASP A 181 -15.03 -2.92 6.72
CA ASP A 181 -15.53 -3.15 5.36
C ASP A 181 -14.46 -3.82 4.49
N ILE A 182 -13.18 -3.56 4.82
CA ILE A 182 -12.00 -4.14 4.17
C ILE A 182 -11.02 -4.61 5.26
N LEU A 183 -10.56 -5.86 5.23
CA LEU A 183 -9.41 -6.32 6.01
C LEU A 183 -8.15 -6.16 5.18
N VAL A 184 -7.09 -5.63 5.79
CA VAL A 184 -5.81 -5.46 5.13
C VAL A 184 -4.75 -6.31 5.83
N VAL A 185 -4.13 -7.24 5.10
CA VAL A 185 -3.01 -8.07 5.55
C VAL A 185 -1.69 -7.32 5.27
N ASN A 186 -0.97 -6.90 6.30
CA ASN A 186 0.27 -6.13 6.14
C ASN A 186 1.54 -7.01 6.18
N VAL A 187 2.10 -7.30 5.01
CA VAL A 187 3.36 -8.06 4.86
C VAL A 187 4.55 -7.19 4.45
N SER A 188 4.43 -5.86 4.51
CA SER A 188 5.32 -4.93 3.79
C SER A 188 6.11 -3.95 4.63
N SER A 189 5.85 -3.87 5.94
CA SER A 189 6.59 -3.00 6.86
C SER A 189 8.10 -3.33 6.86
N PRO A 190 9.00 -2.36 6.62
CA PRO A 190 10.44 -2.57 6.75
C PRO A 190 10.93 -2.65 8.20
N ASN A 191 10.04 -2.36 9.16
CA ASN A 191 10.38 -2.11 10.57
C ASN A 191 10.18 -3.33 11.48
N THR A 192 9.70 -4.42 10.91
CA THR A 192 9.51 -5.72 11.57
C THR A 192 10.43 -6.71 10.84
N PRO A 193 11.47 -7.25 11.51
CA PRO A 193 12.40 -8.19 10.89
C PRO A 193 11.67 -9.35 10.21
N GLY A 194 12.19 -9.78 9.06
CA GLY A 194 11.67 -10.90 8.28
C GLY A 194 10.29 -10.71 7.65
N LEU A 195 9.51 -9.68 8.01
CA LEU A 195 8.13 -9.57 7.54
C LEU A 195 7.99 -9.57 6.00
N ARG A 196 8.91 -8.92 5.30
CA ARG A 196 8.87 -8.84 3.84
C ARG A 196 9.20 -10.15 3.13
N THR A 197 9.85 -11.10 3.79
CA THR A 197 10.11 -12.43 3.21
C THR A 197 8.83 -13.25 3.08
N LEU A 198 7.77 -12.88 3.83
CA LEU A 198 6.42 -13.45 3.68
C LEU A 198 5.77 -13.12 2.33
N GLN A 199 6.37 -12.23 1.52
CA GLN A 199 5.86 -11.92 0.17
C GLN A 199 6.29 -12.94 -0.89
N ASN A 200 7.13 -13.92 -0.55
CA ASN A 200 7.39 -15.06 -1.42
C ASN A 200 6.09 -15.86 -1.64
N VAL A 201 5.96 -16.47 -2.82
CA VAL A 201 4.69 -17.07 -3.28
C VAL A 201 4.08 -18.05 -2.27
N GLU A 202 4.80 -19.10 -1.88
CA GLU A 202 4.28 -20.13 -0.96
C GLU A 202 3.83 -19.57 0.41
N PRO A 203 4.68 -18.84 1.17
CA PRO A 203 4.26 -18.35 2.49
C PRO A 203 3.15 -17.30 2.37
N LEU A 204 3.16 -16.48 1.30
CA LEU A 204 2.11 -15.50 1.06
C LEU A 204 0.78 -16.20 0.79
N THR A 205 0.74 -17.19 -0.11
CA THR A 205 -0.48 -17.93 -0.43
C THR A 205 -1.04 -18.61 0.81
N ARG A 206 -0.20 -19.27 1.62
CA ARG A 206 -0.67 -19.91 2.88
C ARG A 206 -1.24 -18.90 3.87
N LEU A 207 -0.55 -17.78 4.06
CA LEU A 207 -1.02 -16.70 4.94
C LEU A 207 -2.38 -16.16 4.48
N LEU A 208 -2.49 -15.80 3.21
CA LEU A 208 -3.70 -15.20 2.65
C LEU A 208 -4.87 -16.20 2.68
N SER A 209 -4.66 -17.47 2.35
CA SER A 209 -5.69 -18.51 2.44
C SER A 209 -6.18 -18.72 3.88
N GLY A 210 -5.29 -18.67 4.87
CA GLY A 210 -5.67 -18.72 6.28
C GLY A 210 -6.52 -17.53 6.72
N VAL A 211 -6.19 -16.33 6.24
CA VAL A 211 -6.98 -15.11 6.48
C VAL A 211 -8.35 -15.19 5.80
N VAL A 212 -8.41 -15.67 4.57
CA VAL A 212 -9.67 -15.88 3.84
C VAL A 212 -10.57 -16.83 4.61
N GLY A 213 -10.04 -17.96 5.10
CA GLY A 213 -10.78 -18.87 5.97
C GLY A 213 -11.31 -18.19 7.25
N ALA A 214 -10.49 -17.37 7.91
CA ALA A 214 -10.90 -16.62 9.09
C ALA A 214 -12.03 -15.62 8.79
N VAL A 215 -11.97 -14.92 7.64
CA VAL A 215 -13.02 -13.98 7.21
C VAL A 215 -14.33 -14.70 6.89
N GLN A 216 -14.29 -15.87 6.26
CA GLN A 216 -15.51 -16.64 5.99
C GLN A 216 -16.26 -17.05 7.26
N ASN A 217 -15.53 -17.25 8.37
CA ASN A 217 -16.09 -17.59 9.67
C ASN A 217 -16.62 -16.40 10.49
N ILE A 218 -16.49 -15.16 10.00
CA ILE A 218 -17.01 -13.98 10.71
C ILE A 218 -18.53 -14.01 10.73
N ASP A 219 -19.15 -13.80 11.89
CA ASP A 219 -20.60 -13.69 12.02
C ASP A 219 -21.15 -12.36 11.47
N ARG A 220 -21.30 -12.29 10.15
CA ARG A 220 -21.91 -11.19 9.38
C ARG A 220 -22.52 -11.71 8.07
N LYS A 221 -23.63 -11.10 7.65
CA LYS A 221 -24.30 -11.35 6.36
C LYS A 221 -23.40 -11.05 5.17
N THR A 222 -22.75 -9.89 5.16
CA THR A 222 -21.79 -9.50 4.13
C THR A 222 -20.40 -9.49 4.72
N LYS A 223 -19.53 -10.34 4.18
CA LYS A 223 -18.13 -10.42 4.61
C LYS A 223 -17.35 -9.18 4.15
N PRO A 224 -16.39 -8.70 4.94
CA PRO A 224 -15.46 -7.68 4.49
C PRO A 224 -14.61 -8.18 3.31
N ALA A 225 -14.25 -7.27 2.41
CA ALA A 225 -13.27 -7.56 1.36
C ALA A 225 -11.87 -7.74 1.98
N ILE A 226 -11.00 -8.48 1.32
CA ILE A 226 -9.64 -8.76 1.79
C ILE A 226 -8.64 -8.13 0.84
N MET A 227 -7.66 -7.42 1.38
CA MET A 227 -6.55 -6.88 0.60
C MET A 227 -5.22 -7.22 1.26
N VAL A 228 -4.16 -7.33 0.46
CA VAL A 228 -2.78 -7.45 0.95
C VAL A 228 -2.00 -6.18 0.67
N LYS A 229 -1.24 -5.67 1.64
CA LYS A 229 -0.39 -4.48 1.47
C LYS A 229 1.06 -4.88 1.25
N VAL A 230 1.61 -4.51 0.09
CA VAL A 230 2.90 -4.99 -0.42
C VAL A 230 3.97 -3.91 -0.41
N SER A 231 5.23 -4.33 -0.33
CA SER A 231 6.39 -3.45 -0.23
C SER A 231 6.65 -2.76 -1.58
N PRO A 232 7.03 -1.47 -1.61
CA PRO A 232 7.46 -0.84 -2.85
C PRO A 232 8.85 -1.32 -3.28
N ASP A 233 9.55 -2.07 -2.42
CA ASP A 233 10.92 -2.53 -2.66
C ASP A 233 10.98 -3.89 -3.37
N GLU A 234 9.84 -4.56 -3.58
CA GLU A 234 9.74 -5.75 -4.46
C GLU A 234 9.23 -5.26 -5.84
N ASP A 235 10.12 -5.02 -6.78
CA ASP A 235 9.78 -4.35 -8.06
C ASP A 235 10.23 -5.11 -9.32
N SER A 236 10.81 -6.30 -9.14
CA SER A 236 11.09 -7.24 -10.23
C SER A 236 9.79 -7.86 -10.76
N GLU A 237 9.77 -8.20 -12.06
CA GLU A 237 8.59 -8.79 -12.70
C GLU A 237 8.23 -10.16 -12.08
N GLU A 238 9.24 -10.94 -11.68
CA GLU A 238 9.06 -12.25 -11.05
C GLU A 238 8.43 -12.11 -9.66
N GLN A 239 8.90 -11.15 -8.85
CA GLN A 239 8.35 -10.88 -7.53
C GLN A 239 6.91 -10.40 -7.61
N ILE A 240 6.62 -9.46 -8.52
CA ILE A 240 5.25 -8.95 -8.74
C ILE A 240 4.34 -10.07 -9.24
N SER A 241 4.79 -10.87 -10.20
CA SER A 241 4.02 -12.01 -10.72
C SER A 241 3.69 -13.01 -9.61
N GLY A 242 4.67 -13.36 -8.78
CA GLY A 242 4.47 -14.30 -7.68
C GLY A 242 3.50 -13.79 -6.60
N ILE A 243 3.53 -12.49 -6.31
CA ILE A 243 2.54 -11.86 -5.42
C ILE A 243 1.13 -11.89 -6.04
N CYS A 244 1.02 -11.61 -7.35
CA CYS A 244 -0.27 -11.64 -8.05
C CYS A 244 -0.85 -13.06 -8.10
N GLU A 245 -0.01 -14.07 -8.30
CA GLU A 245 -0.38 -15.50 -8.21
C GLU A 245 -0.96 -15.81 -6.83
N ALA A 246 -0.25 -15.45 -5.75
CA ALA A 246 -0.75 -15.65 -4.39
C ALA A 246 -2.08 -14.93 -4.11
N VAL A 247 -2.30 -13.72 -4.66
CA VAL A 247 -3.57 -12.99 -4.55
C VAL A 247 -4.71 -13.72 -5.28
N TRP A 248 -4.44 -14.31 -6.45
CA TRP A 248 -5.42 -15.10 -7.17
C TRP A 248 -5.74 -16.41 -6.45
N ASP A 249 -4.72 -17.18 -6.09
CA ASP A 249 -4.85 -18.52 -5.51
C ASP A 249 -5.51 -18.53 -4.13
N SER A 250 -5.23 -17.50 -3.32
CA SER A 250 -5.83 -17.38 -1.99
C SER A 250 -7.29 -16.89 -2.02
N GLY A 251 -7.73 -16.26 -3.11
CA GLY A 251 -9.05 -15.64 -3.19
C GLY A 251 -9.16 -14.25 -2.57
N VAL A 252 -8.04 -13.56 -2.31
CA VAL A 252 -8.02 -12.17 -1.82
C VAL A 252 -8.55 -11.20 -2.89
N ASP A 253 -9.31 -10.18 -2.50
CA ASP A 253 -10.03 -9.29 -3.43
C ASP A 253 -9.17 -8.19 -4.07
N GLY A 254 -8.01 -7.88 -3.48
CA GLY A 254 -7.14 -6.83 -4.02
C GLY A 254 -5.78 -6.67 -3.34
N VAL A 255 -5.04 -5.68 -3.82
CA VAL A 255 -3.70 -5.33 -3.34
C VAL A 255 -3.61 -3.84 -3.03
N ILE A 256 -2.92 -3.49 -1.94
CA ILE A 256 -2.47 -2.14 -1.67
C ILE A 256 -1.00 -2.05 -2.09
N VAL A 257 -0.75 -1.40 -3.22
CA VAL A 257 0.59 -1.23 -3.79
C VAL A 257 1.29 -0.08 -3.08
N GLY A 258 2.34 -0.44 -2.35
CA GLY A 258 3.21 0.49 -1.67
C GLY A 258 3.13 0.40 -0.15
N ASN A 259 4.22 0.87 0.45
CA ASN A 259 4.44 1.10 1.86
C ASN A 259 5.65 2.07 1.93
N THR A 260 6.26 2.27 3.08
CA THR A 260 7.54 2.99 3.17
C THR A 260 8.67 2.19 2.51
N THR A 261 9.64 2.86 1.89
CA THR A 261 10.83 2.24 1.27
C THR A 261 12.04 2.24 2.20
N LYS A 262 12.92 1.24 2.10
CA LYS A 262 14.23 1.28 2.78
C LYS A 262 15.23 2.20 2.07
N MET A 263 14.96 2.57 0.81
CA MET A 263 15.83 3.46 0.06
C MET A 263 15.82 4.87 0.64
N ARG A 264 16.83 5.66 0.28
CA ARG A 264 16.97 7.08 0.60
C ARG A 264 17.03 7.83 -0.73
N PRO A 265 15.88 8.20 -1.31
CA PRO A 265 15.85 8.84 -2.62
C PRO A 265 16.49 10.22 -2.58
N ASP A 266 16.95 10.67 -3.75
CA ASP A 266 17.54 12.00 -3.91
C ASP A 266 16.56 13.10 -3.47
N PRO A 267 17.06 14.20 -2.88
CA PRO A 267 16.25 15.36 -2.55
C PRO A 267 15.51 15.95 -3.77
N LEU A 268 14.38 16.59 -3.50
CA LEU A 268 13.62 17.38 -4.47
C LEU A 268 13.73 18.88 -4.14
N PRO A 269 13.94 19.75 -5.14
CA PRO A 269 14.28 19.42 -6.53
C PRO A 269 15.66 18.75 -6.64
N LYS A 270 15.93 18.06 -7.76
CA LYS A 270 17.20 17.35 -7.97
C LYS A 270 18.39 18.30 -7.80
N GLY A 271 19.39 17.88 -7.04
CA GLY A 271 20.57 18.69 -6.71
C GLY A 271 20.38 19.59 -5.48
N TYR A 272 19.22 19.56 -4.82
CA TYR A 272 19.01 20.28 -3.57
C TYR A 272 19.97 19.79 -2.48
N LEU A 273 20.71 20.73 -1.88
CA LEU A 273 21.63 20.46 -0.78
C LEU A 273 20.84 20.43 0.53
N LEU A 274 20.75 19.24 1.15
CA LEU A 274 20.06 19.08 2.43
C LEU A 274 20.79 19.83 3.55
N PRO A 275 20.05 20.45 4.49
CA PRO A 275 20.62 20.90 5.76
C PRO A 275 21.36 19.75 6.45
N ALA A 276 22.53 20.01 7.03
CA ALA A 276 23.36 18.98 7.68
C ALA A 276 22.59 18.16 8.73
N SER A 277 21.67 18.79 9.46
CA SER A 277 20.79 18.11 10.40
C SER A 277 19.85 17.10 9.74
N GLU A 278 19.29 17.42 8.56
CA GLU A 278 18.41 16.50 7.82
C GLU A 278 19.20 15.42 7.07
N ALA A 279 20.41 15.74 6.59
CA ALA A 279 21.32 14.77 6.01
C ALA A 279 21.70 13.69 7.03
N GLN A 280 21.94 14.06 8.29
CA GLN A 280 22.18 13.10 9.37
C GLN A 280 20.96 12.20 9.63
N LEU A 281 19.74 12.74 9.52
CA LEU A 281 18.51 11.96 9.69
C LEU A 281 18.31 10.91 8.59
N LEU A 282 18.88 11.09 7.39
CA LEU A 282 18.82 10.06 6.34
C LEU A 282 19.54 8.76 6.75
N LEU A 283 20.51 8.84 7.66
CA LEU A 283 21.23 7.68 8.21
C LEU A 283 20.39 6.87 9.20
N GLU A 284 19.25 7.41 9.65
CA GLU A 284 18.36 6.71 10.57
C GLU A 284 17.78 5.45 9.93
N GLN A 285 17.73 4.37 10.70
CA GLN A 285 17.07 3.14 10.27
C GLN A 285 15.56 3.32 10.17
N GLY A 286 14.95 2.62 9.22
CA GLY A 286 13.50 2.55 9.05
C GLY A 286 13.05 2.85 7.63
N GLY A 287 11.74 2.89 7.46
CA GLY A 287 11.09 3.20 6.20
C GLY A 287 10.97 4.70 5.95
N TYR A 288 11.35 5.12 4.75
CA TYR A 288 11.17 6.46 4.20
C TYR A 288 9.78 6.59 3.55
N SER A 289 9.13 7.74 3.74
CA SER A 289 7.94 8.16 2.98
C SER A 289 7.97 9.65 2.66
N GLY A 290 7.62 10.00 1.42
CA GLY A 290 7.63 11.39 0.98
C GLY A 290 7.28 11.52 -0.50
N PRO A 291 7.19 12.75 -1.03
CA PRO A 291 6.91 13.04 -2.44
C PRO A 291 7.78 12.26 -3.43
N GLN A 292 9.04 12.00 -3.06
CA GLN A 292 10.07 11.30 -3.82
C GLN A 292 9.66 9.88 -4.23
N MET A 293 8.68 9.28 -3.54
CA MET A 293 8.22 7.93 -3.85
C MET A 293 7.26 7.87 -5.04
N PHE A 294 6.69 9.00 -5.46
CA PHE A 294 5.55 9.02 -6.37
C PHE A 294 5.82 8.29 -7.68
N GLU A 295 6.91 8.63 -8.38
CA GLU A 295 7.25 8.02 -9.68
C GLU A 295 7.39 6.49 -9.58
N ARG A 296 8.03 6.00 -8.52
CA ARG A 296 8.16 4.55 -8.29
C ARG A 296 6.81 3.91 -7.98
N THR A 297 6.00 4.54 -7.14
CA THR A 297 4.65 4.07 -6.83
C THR A 297 3.79 4.01 -8.10
N LEU A 298 3.89 5.00 -8.99
CA LEU A 298 3.19 5.06 -10.28
C LEU A 298 3.60 3.91 -11.21
N ALA A 299 4.91 3.69 -11.37
CA ALA A 299 5.43 2.58 -12.15
C ALA A 299 4.97 1.22 -11.60
N LEU A 300 5.04 1.04 -10.27
CA LEU A 300 4.61 -0.19 -9.61
C LEU A 300 3.11 -0.47 -9.80
N VAL A 301 2.26 0.54 -9.63
CA VAL A 301 0.80 0.38 -9.85
C VAL A 301 0.53 -0.10 -11.27
N SER A 302 1.21 0.48 -12.26
CA SER A 302 1.08 0.06 -13.67
C SER A 302 1.46 -1.42 -13.87
N LYS A 303 2.57 -1.86 -13.26
CA LYS A 303 3.02 -3.25 -13.31
C LYS A 303 2.04 -4.22 -12.64
N TYR A 304 1.59 -3.90 -11.42
CA TYR A 304 0.59 -4.70 -10.70
C TYR A 304 -0.73 -4.75 -11.47
N ARG A 305 -1.18 -3.64 -12.06
CA ARG A 305 -2.39 -3.60 -12.86
C ARG A 305 -2.30 -4.56 -14.03
N LYS A 306 -1.20 -4.51 -14.78
CA LYS A 306 -0.93 -5.42 -15.89
C LYS A 306 -0.95 -6.88 -15.43
N ALA A 307 -0.14 -7.23 -14.43
CA ALA A 307 -0.03 -8.60 -13.94
C ALA A 307 -1.34 -9.17 -13.37
N LEU A 308 -2.14 -8.34 -12.68
CA LEU A 308 -3.44 -8.78 -12.16
C LEU A 308 -4.51 -8.93 -13.26
N ASP A 309 -4.46 -8.10 -14.32
CA ASP A 309 -5.38 -8.21 -15.46
C ASP A 309 -5.05 -9.41 -16.37
N GLU A 310 -3.80 -9.87 -16.41
CA GLU A 310 -3.41 -11.12 -17.07
C GLU A 310 -4.04 -12.37 -16.43
N GLY A 311 -4.45 -12.26 -15.16
CA GLY A 311 -5.12 -13.34 -14.43
C GLY A 311 -4.17 -14.45 -13.94
N PRO A 312 -4.71 -15.52 -13.33
CA PRO A 312 -3.91 -16.64 -12.88
C PRO A 312 -3.31 -17.37 -14.09
N LYS A 313 -1.99 -17.57 -14.08
CA LYS A 313 -1.30 -18.37 -15.09
C LYS A 313 -1.75 -19.82 -14.93
N HIS A 314 -2.49 -20.36 -15.89
CA HIS A 314 -2.81 -21.79 -15.91
C HIS A 314 -1.50 -22.57 -16.07
N VAL A 315 -1.06 -23.22 -14.99
CA VAL A 315 -0.15 -24.35 -15.11
C VAL A 315 -1.04 -25.54 -15.41
N ASP A 316 -1.02 -26.03 -16.65
CA ASP A 316 -1.65 -27.31 -16.96
C ASP A 316 -1.14 -28.35 -15.95
N PRO A 317 -2.01 -29.21 -15.38
CA PRO A 317 -1.53 -30.28 -14.53
C PRO A 317 -0.47 -31.07 -15.32
N PRO A 318 0.63 -31.50 -14.68
CA PRO A 318 1.62 -32.33 -15.35
C PRO A 318 0.86 -33.49 -15.99
N ARG A 319 0.95 -33.59 -17.32
CA ARG A 319 0.32 -34.69 -18.04
C ARG A 319 0.90 -35.96 -17.46
N ASP A 320 0.03 -36.82 -16.94
CA ASP A 320 0.37 -38.20 -16.58
C ASP A 320 0.86 -38.91 -17.86
N GLU A 321 2.15 -38.78 -18.17
CA GLU A 321 2.79 -39.65 -19.13
C GLU A 321 2.80 -41.06 -18.52
N LYS A 322 1.85 -41.89 -18.96
CA LYS A 322 1.86 -43.32 -18.67
C LYS A 322 3.24 -43.88 -19.05
N PRO A 323 3.88 -44.68 -18.19
CA PRO A 323 5.16 -45.28 -18.54
C PRO A 323 4.95 -46.21 -19.74
N VAL A 324 5.58 -45.87 -20.87
CA VAL A 324 5.65 -46.74 -22.03
C VAL A 324 6.59 -47.89 -21.67
N ALA A 325 6.02 -49.07 -21.49
CA ALA A 325 6.77 -50.29 -21.28
C ALA A 325 7.50 -50.70 -22.57
N GLY A 326 8.81 -50.90 -22.44
CA GLY A 326 9.58 -51.80 -23.30
C GLY A 326 10.35 -51.17 -24.46
N GLN A 327 11.62 -50.86 -24.23
CA GLN A 327 12.70 -51.24 -25.14
C GLN A 327 14.02 -51.32 -24.36
N THR A 328 14.61 -52.51 -24.34
CA THR A 328 15.84 -52.87 -23.64
C THR A 328 17.08 -52.52 -24.45
N THR A 329 18.03 -51.87 -23.76
CA THR A 329 19.50 -52.07 -23.78
C THR A 329 20.27 -51.96 -25.10
N GLY A 330 21.14 -50.96 -25.16
CA GLY A 330 22.35 -50.93 -25.99
C GLY A 330 23.34 -49.90 -25.45
N ASP A 331 24.44 -50.40 -24.89
CA ASP A 331 25.60 -49.63 -24.39
C ASP A 331 26.22 -48.72 -25.47
N GLU A 332 26.60 -47.50 -25.08
CA GLU A 332 27.98 -46.97 -25.13
C GLU A 332 28.00 -45.46 -24.78
N PRO A 333 28.91 -44.99 -23.90
CA PRO A 333 29.00 -43.58 -23.52
C PRO A 333 29.84 -42.79 -24.53
N SER A 334 29.24 -41.79 -25.17
CA SER A 334 29.98 -40.84 -26.00
C SER A 334 30.76 -39.84 -25.14
N SER A 335 32.03 -39.72 -25.49
CA SER A 335 33.06 -38.90 -24.89
C SER A 335 32.90 -37.43 -25.27
N SER A 336 32.66 -36.57 -24.28
CA SER A 336 33.23 -35.22 -24.18
C SER A 336 32.65 -34.57 -22.92
N ILE A 337 33.41 -33.67 -22.30
CA ILE A 337 33.17 -33.09 -20.96
C ILE A 337 33.81 -33.92 -19.82
N LEU A 338 35.10 -34.25 -19.97
CA LEU A 338 35.98 -34.50 -18.83
C LEU A 338 37.45 -34.11 -19.09
N GLU A 339 37.71 -33.20 -20.03
CA GLU A 339 39.01 -32.56 -20.19
C GLU A 339 38.82 -31.06 -20.41
N LYS A 340 38.87 -30.29 -19.32
CA LYS A 340 39.32 -28.87 -19.25
C LYS A 340 39.19 -28.32 -17.82
N LEU A 341 39.67 -29.07 -16.84
CA LEU A 341 39.90 -28.58 -15.48
C LEU A 341 41.20 -29.21 -14.96
N ASN A 342 42.33 -28.52 -15.10
CA ASN A 342 43.14 -28.05 -13.95
C ASN A 342 44.49 -27.43 -14.37
N PRO A 343 45.06 -26.56 -13.49
CA PRO A 343 46.04 -25.54 -13.85
C PRO A 343 47.48 -26.02 -13.71
N SER A 344 48.39 -25.46 -14.52
CA SER A 344 49.83 -25.58 -14.31
C SER A 344 50.45 -24.22 -14.01
N THR A 345 51.11 -24.19 -12.86
CA THR A 345 52.02 -23.15 -12.38
C THR A 345 53.29 -23.10 -13.25
N SER A 346 53.75 -21.90 -13.59
CA SER A 346 55.18 -21.59 -13.63
C SER A 346 55.44 -20.08 -13.49
N THR A 347 56.63 -19.82 -12.97
CA THR A 347 57.17 -18.66 -12.26
C THR A 347 57.72 -17.52 -13.15
N SER A 348 57.70 -16.32 -12.56
CA SER A 348 58.80 -15.33 -12.45
C SER A 348 58.80 -14.04 -13.28
N SER A 349 58.87 -12.94 -12.51
CA SER A 349 59.78 -11.80 -12.61
C SER A 349 59.34 -10.48 -13.29
N HIS A 350 59.56 -9.41 -12.50
CA HIS A 350 59.83 -8.01 -12.83
C HIS A 350 58.68 -6.99 -13.00
N SER A 351 58.52 -6.18 -11.94
CA SER A 351 58.13 -4.76 -11.95
C SER A 351 59.30 -3.89 -12.50
N PRO A 352 59.15 -2.58 -12.85
CA PRO A 352 58.47 -1.56 -12.03
C PRO A 352 57.64 -0.48 -12.75
N GLU A 353 56.80 0.17 -11.92
CA GLU A 353 56.43 1.60 -11.88
C GLU A 353 56.25 2.39 -13.18
N THR A 354 55.06 2.98 -13.37
CA THR A 354 54.98 4.45 -13.50
C THR A 354 53.62 5.01 -13.07
N THR A 355 53.72 6.02 -12.22
CA THR A 355 52.71 6.93 -11.71
C THR A 355 52.35 8.01 -12.73
N THR A 356 51.07 8.40 -12.81
CA THR A 356 50.60 9.69 -13.37
C THR A 356 49.47 10.17 -12.46
N LYS A 357 49.78 10.95 -11.42
CA LYS A 357 49.77 12.43 -11.37
C LYS A 357 48.46 13.06 -11.83
N VAL A 358 47.74 13.52 -10.81
CA VAL A 358 46.67 14.51 -10.77
C VAL A 358 47.22 15.86 -11.22
N ASP A 359 46.50 16.54 -12.11
CA ASP A 359 46.66 17.98 -12.33
C ASP A 359 45.38 18.69 -11.88
N LEU A 360 45.59 19.60 -10.92
CA LEU A 360 44.68 20.59 -10.40
C LEU A 360 44.94 21.88 -11.18
N ASP A 361 43.94 22.42 -11.87
CA ASP A 361 43.75 23.88 -11.92
C ASP A 361 42.41 24.27 -12.56
N GLN A 362 41.89 25.42 -12.10
CA GLN A 362 40.85 26.30 -12.68
C GLN A 362 39.54 26.46 -11.87
N PRO A 363 38.94 27.67 -11.89
CA PRO A 363 38.56 28.39 -10.68
C PRO A 363 37.07 28.38 -10.32
N VAL A 364 36.82 28.76 -9.06
CA VAL A 364 35.50 29.00 -8.44
C VAL A 364 34.79 30.22 -9.07
N PRO A 365 33.46 30.17 -9.26
CA PRO A 365 32.61 31.36 -9.18
C PRO A 365 31.62 31.28 -7.99
N THR A 366 31.48 32.40 -7.30
CA THR A 366 30.53 32.71 -6.22
C THR A 366 29.09 32.86 -6.79
N PRO A 367 28.02 32.76 -5.99
CA PRO A 367 26.69 32.38 -6.45
C PRO A 367 25.84 33.56 -6.94
N LEU A 368 25.09 33.34 -8.02
CA LEU A 368 24.02 34.22 -8.47
C LEU A 368 22.68 33.72 -7.93
N SER A 369 21.99 34.58 -7.20
CA SER A 369 20.57 34.46 -6.89
C SER A 369 19.73 34.56 -8.16
N SER A 370 18.66 33.78 -8.29
CA SER A 370 17.41 34.24 -8.90
C SER A 370 16.30 33.20 -8.76
N ASN A 371 15.16 33.66 -8.23
CA ASN A 371 13.87 33.01 -8.36
C ASN A 371 13.54 32.80 -9.84
N ILE A 372 13.03 31.62 -10.19
CA ILE A 372 12.38 31.35 -11.48
C ILE A 372 11.22 30.39 -11.18
N ASP A 373 10.08 30.93 -10.75
CA ASP A 373 8.87 30.88 -11.57
C ASP A 373 9.14 31.19 -13.05
N ASP A 374 8.45 30.42 -13.90
CA ASP A 374 8.24 30.63 -15.34
C ASP A 374 9.25 29.95 -16.28
N LEU A 375 8.92 28.73 -16.72
CA LEU A 375 9.21 28.25 -18.08
C LEU A 375 8.12 27.26 -18.51
N THR A 376 7.22 27.76 -19.36
CA THR A 376 6.27 27.00 -20.17
C THR A 376 6.84 26.70 -21.55
N GLU A 377 6.27 25.68 -22.19
CA GLU A 377 6.34 25.28 -23.61
C GLU A 377 7.59 24.57 -24.14
N SER A 378 7.48 23.25 -24.29
CA SER A 378 7.13 22.60 -25.58
C SER A 378 7.59 21.14 -25.60
N ALA A 379 6.65 20.19 -25.46
CA ALA A 379 6.87 18.78 -25.77
C ALA A 379 5.54 18.12 -26.19
N PRO A 380 5.56 17.19 -27.16
CA PRO A 380 4.44 16.90 -28.04
C PRO A 380 3.27 16.18 -27.35
N THR A 381 2.05 16.60 -27.71
CA THR A 381 0.78 16.03 -27.26
C THR A 381 0.58 14.62 -27.83
N PRO A 382 0.50 13.57 -26.99
CA PRO A 382 -0.04 12.30 -27.43
C PRO A 382 -1.57 12.42 -27.46
N THR A 383 -2.16 12.26 -28.63
CA THR A 383 -3.60 12.15 -28.84
C THR A 383 -4.18 11.01 -27.99
N LEU A 384 -5.12 11.35 -27.12
CA LEU A 384 -5.95 10.41 -26.34
C LEU A 384 -6.83 9.62 -27.30
N GLN A 385 -6.44 8.39 -27.63
CA GLN A 385 -7.39 7.37 -28.03
C GLN A 385 -8.00 6.75 -26.78
N SER A 386 -9.33 6.69 -26.72
CA SER A 386 -10.06 5.91 -25.73
C SER A 386 -9.56 4.47 -25.77
N MET A 387 -8.88 4.04 -24.71
CA MET A 387 -8.45 2.65 -24.58
C MET A 387 -9.68 1.73 -24.67
N PRO A 388 -9.62 0.66 -25.48
CA PRO A 388 -10.67 -0.33 -25.52
C PRO A 388 -10.77 -1.02 -24.16
N ASN A 389 -12.01 -1.18 -23.71
CA ASN A 389 -12.38 -1.96 -22.54
C ASN A 389 -11.93 -3.42 -22.78
N THR A 390 -10.72 -3.78 -22.36
CA THR A 390 -10.27 -5.17 -22.39
C THR A 390 -11.15 -5.94 -21.40
N ALA A 391 -12.09 -6.70 -21.96
CA ALA A 391 -12.99 -7.55 -21.19
C ALA A 391 -12.14 -8.47 -20.29
N PRO A 392 -12.44 -8.58 -18.98
CA PRO A 392 -11.75 -9.51 -18.12
C PRO A 392 -11.97 -10.95 -18.62
N ALA A 393 -10.95 -11.79 -18.45
CA ALA A 393 -11.04 -13.23 -18.67
C ALA A 393 -12.27 -13.84 -17.95
N PRO A 394 -12.89 -14.90 -18.48
CA PRO A 394 -14.23 -15.27 -18.09
C PRO A 394 -14.27 -15.84 -16.65
N ASN A 395 -15.16 -15.26 -15.83
CA ASN A 395 -15.72 -15.74 -14.55
C ASN A 395 -15.19 -15.22 -13.21
N ALA A 396 -14.10 -14.44 -13.12
CA ALA A 396 -13.64 -13.90 -11.83
C ALA A 396 -13.66 -12.36 -11.78
N PRO A 397 -14.07 -11.73 -10.67
CA PRO A 397 -14.11 -10.27 -10.54
C PRO A 397 -12.69 -9.69 -10.60
N ARG A 398 -12.56 -8.53 -11.24
CA ARG A 398 -11.29 -7.81 -11.37
C ARG A 398 -10.73 -7.45 -9.98
N LYS A 399 -9.47 -7.78 -9.72
CA LYS A 399 -8.79 -7.44 -8.47
C LYS A 399 -8.62 -5.93 -8.31
N VAL A 400 -8.95 -5.42 -7.12
CA VAL A 400 -8.88 -3.99 -6.77
C VAL A 400 -7.45 -3.59 -6.40
N ILE A 401 -7.03 -2.39 -6.79
CA ILE A 401 -5.73 -1.82 -6.40
C ILE A 401 -5.93 -0.53 -5.62
N PHE A 402 -5.38 -0.44 -4.42
CA PHE A 402 -5.16 0.85 -3.76
C PHE A 402 -3.68 1.22 -3.89
N ALA A 403 -3.37 2.49 -4.10
CA ALA A 403 -2.01 2.98 -4.22
C ALA A 403 -1.64 3.87 -3.05
N THR A 404 -0.43 3.70 -2.49
CA THR A 404 0.09 4.58 -1.44
C THR A 404 1.57 4.86 -1.64
N GLY A 405 1.96 6.12 -1.46
CA GLY A 405 3.35 6.58 -1.58
C GLY A 405 3.47 7.82 -2.46
N GLY A 406 3.99 8.91 -1.90
CA GLY A 406 4.32 10.13 -2.65
C GLY A 406 3.16 10.94 -3.23
N ILE A 407 1.91 10.51 -3.12
CA ILE A 407 0.74 11.27 -3.60
C ILE A 407 0.52 12.50 -2.73
N THR A 408 0.69 13.70 -3.30
CA THR A 408 0.64 14.99 -2.57
C THR A 408 -0.39 15.99 -3.10
N ASN A 409 -0.87 15.79 -4.32
CA ASN A 409 -1.73 16.73 -5.04
C ASN A 409 -2.73 15.99 -5.97
N GLY A 410 -3.72 16.72 -6.49
CA GLY A 410 -4.79 16.16 -7.31
C GLY A 410 -4.34 15.62 -8.67
N ARG A 411 -3.25 16.14 -9.24
CA ARG A 411 -2.68 15.63 -10.50
C ARG A 411 -2.11 14.23 -10.29
N GLN A 412 -1.27 14.07 -9.28
CA GLN A 412 -0.68 12.78 -8.89
C GLN A 412 -1.76 11.76 -8.50
N ALA A 413 -2.79 12.20 -7.79
CA ALA A 413 -3.93 11.35 -7.47
C ALA A 413 -4.70 10.87 -8.71
N ARG A 414 -4.67 11.61 -9.83
CA ARG A 414 -5.26 11.14 -11.10
C ARG A 414 -4.35 10.21 -11.85
N GLU A 415 -3.09 10.60 -12.01
CA GLU A 415 -2.09 9.78 -12.69
C GLU A 415 -2.04 8.36 -12.09
N ILE A 416 -2.15 8.24 -10.76
CA ILE A 416 -2.16 6.92 -10.11
C ILE A 416 -3.44 6.12 -10.35
N LEU A 417 -4.59 6.80 -10.48
CA LEU A 417 -5.87 6.15 -10.82
C LEU A 417 -5.88 5.72 -12.27
N ASP A 418 -5.38 6.56 -13.18
CA ASP A 418 -5.23 6.29 -14.60
C ASP A 418 -4.25 5.13 -14.85
N ALA A 419 -3.24 4.97 -14.00
CA ALA A 419 -2.34 3.81 -14.01
C ALA A 419 -3.00 2.50 -13.56
N GLY A 420 -4.23 2.54 -13.03
CA GLY A 420 -5.03 1.37 -12.70
C GLY A 420 -5.38 1.18 -11.23
N ALA A 421 -5.04 2.14 -10.36
CA ALA A 421 -5.55 2.15 -8.99
C ALA A 421 -7.03 2.56 -8.94
N SER A 422 -7.77 1.99 -7.98
CA SER A 422 -9.14 2.39 -7.65
C SER A 422 -9.18 3.45 -6.54
N VAL A 423 -8.17 3.49 -5.67
CA VAL A 423 -8.04 4.47 -4.58
C VAL A 423 -6.60 4.97 -4.46
N ALA A 424 -6.45 6.27 -4.30
CA ALA A 424 -5.21 6.95 -3.94
C ALA A 424 -5.21 7.21 -2.42
N GLN A 425 -4.33 6.53 -1.68
CA GLN A 425 -4.17 6.72 -0.24
C GLN A 425 -3.07 7.73 0.07
N VAL A 426 -3.32 8.58 1.08
CA VAL A 426 -2.36 9.58 1.55
C VAL A 426 -2.02 9.40 3.03
N TYR A 427 -0.78 9.77 3.37
CA TYR A 427 -0.29 9.84 4.75
C TYR A 427 0.60 11.06 4.91
N THR A 428 1.80 11.04 4.33
CA THR A 428 2.83 12.05 4.56
C THR A 428 2.34 13.44 4.14
N ALA A 429 1.60 13.52 3.03
CA ALA A 429 0.97 14.76 2.59
C ALA A 429 0.05 15.38 3.65
N MET A 430 -0.66 14.59 4.46
CA MET A 430 -1.51 15.11 5.55
C MET A 430 -0.68 15.60 6.73
N ILE A 431 0.47 15.00 7.00
CA ILE A 431 1.37 15.42 8.09
C ILE A 431 1.91 16.83 7.82
N TYR A 432 2.21 17.15 6.56
CA TYR A 432 2.73 18.46 6.15
C TYR A 432 1.65 19.46 5.72
N GLY A 433 0.61 19.00 5.02
CA GLY A 433 -0.48 19.84 4.51
C GLY A 433 -1.65 20.02 5.48
N GLY A 434 -1.68 19.29 6.59
CA GLY A 434 -2.72 19.39 7.62
C GLY A 434 -4.09 18.91 7.17
N ALA A 435 -5.12 19.32 7.94
CA ALA A 435 -6.50 18.83 7.82
C ALA A 435 -7.17 19.09 6.45
N GLY A 436 -6.75 20.15 5.74
CA GLY A 436 -7.32 20.52 4.43
C GLY A 436 -6.75 19.74 3.25
N THR A 437 -5.79 18.83 3.47
CA THR A 437 -5.06 18.14 2.40
C THR A 437 -5.98 17.36 1.46
N ILE A 438 -6.92 16.59 2.00
CA ILE A 438 -7.83 15.75 1.19
C ILE A 438 -8.75 16.62 0.33
N SER A 439 -9.38 17.62 0.95
CA SER A 439 -10.25 18.57 0.23
C SER A 439 -9.48 19.28 -0.88
N ARG A 440 -8.24 19.72 -0.62
CA ARG A 440 -7.36 20.32 -1.64
C ARG A 440 -7.09 19.38 -2.81
N ILE A 441 -6.68 18.14 -2.54
CA ILE A 441 -6.45 17.13 -3.58
C ILE A 441 -7.71 16.94 -4.45
N LYS A 442 -8.89 16.78 -3.83
CA LYS A 442 -10.15 16.62 -4.57
C LYS A 442 -10.52 17.86 -5.40
N MET A 443 -10.25 19.07 -4.91
CA MET A 443 -10.46 20.30 -5.68
C MET A 443 -9.52 20.36 -6.89
N GLU A 444 -8.23 20.12 -6.69
CA GLU A 444 -7.23 20.11 -7.77
C GLU A 444 -7.55 19.04 -8.83
N MET A 445 -8.06 17.88 -8.41
CA MET A 445 -8.59 16.89 -9.35
C MET A 445 -9.70 17.52 -10.20
N ARG A 446 -10.74 18.11 -9.59
CA ARG A 446 -11.85 18.69 -10.36
C ARG A 446 -11.40 19.80 -11.32
N ASP A 447 -10.52 20.67 -10.86
CA ASP A 447 -10.00 21.78 -11.67
C ASP A 447 -9.24 21.27 -12.89
N GLY A 448 -8.41 20.24 -12.71
CA GLY A 448 -7.73 19.60 -13.85
C GLY A 448 -8.71 18.98 -14.85
N ALA A 449 -9.86 18.46 -14.39
CA ALA A 449 -10.89 17.88 -15.28
C ALA A 449 -11.52 18.95 -16.17
N ALA A 450 -11.83 20.10 -15.57
CA ALA A 450 -12.44 21.22 -16.26
C ALA A 450 -11.50 21.78 -17.35
N ARG A 451 -10.21 21.89 -17.06
CA ARG A 451 -9.19 22.34 -18.03
C ARG A 451 -9.09 21.39 -19.23
N GLN A 452 -9.02 20.07 -19.00
CA GLN A 452 -8.94 19.08 -20.07
C GLN A 452 -10.20 19.09 -20.97
N LYS A 453 -11.40 19.24 -20.40
CA LYS A 453 -12.66 19.37 -21.17
C LYS A 453 -12.73 20.65 -22.01
N THR A 454 -12.02 21.70 -21.62
CA THR A 454 -11.98 22.96 -22.38
C THR A 454 -11.03 22.82 -23.57
N LEU A 455 -9.87 22.19 -23.37
CA LEU A 455 -8.87 21.91 -24.41
C LEU A 455 -9.34 20.93 -25.49
N THR A 456 -10.25 20.00 -25.18
CA THR A 456 -10.81 19.07 -26.18
C THR A 456 -11.99 19.63 -26.98
N LYS A 457 -12.47 20.83 -26.64
CA LYS A 457 -13.57 21.52 -27.33
C LYS A 457 -13.12 22.69 -28.21
N SER A 458 -11.88 23.12 -28.07
CA SER A 458 -11.17 24.06 -28.96
C SER A 458 -10.42 23.29 -30.03
#